data_AF-A0A497QXK8-F1
#
_entry.id   AF-A0A497QXK8-F1
#
_cell.length_a   1.000
_cell.length_b   1.000
_cell.length_c   1.000
_cell.angle_alpha   90.00
_cell.angle_beta   90.00
_cell.angle_gamma   90.00
#
_symmetry.space_group_name_H-M   'P 1'
#
loop_
_entity.id
_entity.type
_entity.pdbx_description
1 polymer ?
#
loop_
_entity_poly.entity_id
_entity_poly.type
_entity_poly.pdbx_seq_one_letter_code
_entity_poly.pdbx_strand_id
1 'polypeptide(L)'
;MSYEEDVRIDENSLDEELMRQPQLVVQYGNIAAEKRSEKERLRELVSLVRAEAKQQLEKERALVELTIRRSGPEQYGVEKLTEAVVQALVNEQDRYHDALEEYSDAIKTAIYDYSEAVKQHTAYKSAMEAFRDRRYALESLIKLQLSGFYGEVRVSGGDATERREFTREAVRKTIKKDKRKTIKRRTSKNAKK
;
A
#
# COMPACT_ATOMS: atom_id res chain seq x y z
N MET A 1 -6.58 12.92 11.45
CA MET A 1 -5.73 11.80 11.87
C MET A 1 -4.66 11.62 10.82
N SER A 2 -3.40 11.70 11.21
CA SER A 2 -2.27 11.40 10.33
C SER A 2 -1.52 10.21 10.91
N TYR A 3 -1.43 9.11 10.16
CA TYR A 3 -0.62 7.97 10.56
C TYR A 3 0.86 8.35 10.73
N GLU A 4 1.32 9.41 10.06
CA GLU A 4 2.68 9.92 10.13
C GLU A 4 3.02 10.50 11.50
N GLU A 5 2.02 11.08 12.17
CA GLU A 5 2.13 11.61 13.53
C GLU A 5 1.99 10.49 14.55
N ASP A 6 0.99 9.63 14.38
CA ASP A 6 0.66 8.56 15.34
C ASP A 6 1.73 7.45 15.41
N VAL A 7 2.53 7.28 14.36
CA VAL A 7 3.66 6.32 14.37
C VAL A 7 4.82 6.79 15.25
N ARG A 8 4.92 8.09 15.54
CA ARG A 8 5.99 8.62 16.41
C ARG A 8 5.84 8.07 17.83
N ILE A 9 6.97 7.96 18.53
CA ILE A 9 7.03 7.49 19.91
C ILE A 9 7.44 8.68 20.77
N ASP A 10 6.67 9.02 21.79
CA ASP A 10 7.13 9.87 22.88
C ASP A 10 7.97 9.04 23.87
N GLU A 11 9.28 9.32 23.91
CA GLU A 11 10.23 8.63 24.78
C GLU A 11 10.03 8.96 26.27
N ASN A 12 9.35 10.08 26.59
CA ASN A 12 9.12 10.50 27.97
C ASN A 12 7.88 9.84 28.59
N SER A 13 7.03 9.22 27.77
CA SER A 13 5.71 8.71 28.16
C SER A 13 5.49 7.28 27.65
N LEU A 14 6.53 6.42 27.77
CA LEU A 14 6.54 5.07 27.19
C LEU A 14 5.43 4.15 27.71
N ASP A 15 4.96 4.38 28.95
CA ASP A 15 3.84 3.66 29.56
C ASP A 15 2.51 3.98 28.87
N GLU A 16 2.23 5.26 28.65
CA GLU A 16 1.06 5.70 27.88
C GLU A 16 1.13 5.19 26.43
N GLU A 17 2.32 5.26 25.81
CA GLU A 17 2.53 4.80 24.44
C GLU A 17 2.31 3.30 24.26
N LEU A 18 2.70 2.50 25.26
CA LEU A 18 2.45 1.07 25.28
C LEU A 18 0.96 0.76 25.37
N MET A 19 0.21 1.52 26.17
CA MET A 19 -1.24 1.35 26.33
C MET A 19 -2.02 1.84 25.10
N ARG A 20 -1.52 2.89 24.43
CA ARG A 20 -2.11 3.46 23.21
C ARG A 20 -1.87 2.59 21.98
N GLN A 21 -0.73 1.90 21.90
CA GLN A 21 -0.31 1.11 20.74
C GLN A 21 -1.38 0.10 20.24
N PRO A 22 -2.00 -0.75 21.08
CA PRO A 22 -3.06 -1.66 20.62
C PRO A 22 -4.29 -0.94 20.06
N GLN A 23 -4.64 0.23 20.63
CA GLN A 23 -5.79 1.03 20.18
C GLN A 23 -5.55 1.57 18.78
N LEU A 24 -4.35 2.11 18.52
CA LEU A 24 -3.95 2.57 17.19
C LEU A 24 -3.99 1.44 16.16
N VAL A 25 -3.48 0.26 16.50
CA VAL A 25 -3.53 -0.92 15.61
C VAL A 25 -4.97 -1.30 15.25
N VAL A 26 -5.90 -1.26 16.21
CA VAL A 26 -7.32 -1.54 15.93
C VAL A 26 -7.95 -0.45 15.05
N GLN A 27 -7.73 0.82 15.39
CA GLN A 27 -8.28 1.96 14.65
C GLN A 27 -7.82 1.96 13.18
N TYR A 28 -6.50 1.92 12.96
CA TYR A 28 -5.94 1.88 11.62
C TYR A 28 -6.23 0.55 10.90
N GLY A 29 -6.42 -0.54 11.64
CA GLY A 29 -6.86 -1.82 11.09
C GLY A 29 -8.26 -1.74 10.50
N ASN A 30 -9.20 -1.08 11.20
CA ASN A 30 -10.55 -0.85 10.72
C ASN A 30 -10.55 0.04 9.46
N ILE A 31 -9.81 1.15 9.49
CA ILE A 31 -9.67 2.03 8.32
C ILE A 31 -9.07 1.28 7.12
N ALA A 32 -8.01 0.48 7.34
CA ALA A 32 -7.41 -0.32 6.27
C ALA A 32 -8.40 -1.35 5.70
N ALA A 33 -9.26 -1.95 6.54
CA ALA A 33 -10.30 -2.86 6.10
C ALA A 33 -11.38 -2.14 5.27
N GLU A 34 -11.83 -0.95 5.70
CA GLU A 34 -12.77 -0.12 4.95
C GLU A 34 -12.20 0.27 3.57
N LYS A 35 -10.96 0.76 3.54
CA LYS A 35 -10.28 1.12 2.28
C LYS A 35 -10.06 -0.08 1.38
N ARG A 36 -9.85 -1.28 1.95
CA ARG A 36 -9.80 -2.52 1.16
C ARG A 36 -11.14 -2.81 0.51
N SER A 37 -12.23 -2.75 1.27
CA SER A 37 -13.58 -2.98 0.75
C SER A 37 -13.95 -1.98 -0.35
N GLU A 38 -13.64 -0.70 -0.13
CA GLU A 38 -13.88 0.35 -1.12
C GLU A 38 -13.09 0.11 -2.43
N LYS A 39 -11.82 -0.28 -2.30
CA LYS A 39 -10.98 -0.64 -3.44
C LYS A 39 -11.55 -1.84 -4.21
N GLU A 40 -12.03 -2.88 -3.54
CA GLU A 40 -12.68 -4.03 -4.22
C GLU A 40 -13.98 -3.59 -4.91
N ARG A 41 -14.82 -2.79 -4.25
CA ARG A 41 -16.06 -2.24 -4.84
C ARG A 41 -15.78 -1.44 -6.11
N LEU A 42 -14.80 -0.55 -6.09
CA LEU A 42 -14.43 0.25 -7.27
C LEU A 42 -13.83 -0.61 -8.38
N ARG A 43 -13.11 -1.68 -8.04
CA ARG A 43 -12.61 -2.63 -9.04
C ARG A 43 -13.75 -3.29 -9.81
N GLU A 44 -14.79 -3.72 -9.10
CA GLU A 44 -15.99 -4.31 -9.71
C GLU A 44 -16.72 -3.27 -10.56
N LEU A 45 -16.86 -2.03 -10.07
CA LEU A 45 -17.47 -0.94 -10.83
C LEU A 45 -16.70 -0.62 -12.12
N VAL A 46 -15.36 -0.59 -12.10
CA VAL A 46 -14.56 -0.41 -13.32
C VAL A 46 -14.88 -1.51 -14.34
N SER A 47 -15.05 -2.75 -13.89
CA SER A 47 -15.42 -3.85 -14.77
C SER A 47 -16.82 -3.68 -15.36
N LEU A 48 -17.79 -3.22 -14.55
CA LEU A 48 -19.15 -2.92 -14.98
C LEU A 48 -19.18 -1.79 -16.01
N VAL A 49 -18.60 -0.63 -15.67
CA VAL A 49 -18.52 0.56 -16.53
C VAL A 49 -17.88 0.21 -17.87
N ARG A 50 -16.78 -0.56 -17.85
CA ARG A 50 -16.14 -1.01 -19.08
C ARG A 50 -17.07 -1.87 -19.95
N ALA A 51 -17.84 -2.77 -19.35
CA ALA A 51 -18.77 -3.61 -20.08
C ALA A 51 -19.92 -2.78 -20.69
N GLU A 52 -20.51 -1.87 -19.92
CA GLU A 52 -21.59 -0.99 -20.36
C GLU A 52 -21.14 -0.04 -21.46
N ALA A 53 -20.01 0.66 -21.25
CA ALA A 53 -19.46 1.57 -22.25
C ALA A 53 -19.09 0.84 -23.54
N LYS A 54 -18.54 -0.38 -23.44
CA LYS A 54 -18.24 -1.21 -24.62
C LYS A 54 -19.51 -1.60 -25.36
N GLN A 55 -20.56 -1.99 -24.65
CA GLN A 55 -21.85 -2.32 -25.25
C GLN A 55 -22.44 -1.10 -25.97
N GLN A 56 -22.32 0.09 -25.39
CA GLN A 56 -22.80 1.32 -26.02
C GLN A 56 -22.01 1.66 -27.29
N LEU A 57 -20.68 1.55 -27.25
CA LEU A 57 -19.82 1.71 -28.43
C LEU A 57 -20.18 0.74 -29.55
N GLU A 58 -20.42 -0.54 -29.23
CA GLU A 58 -20.82 -1.55 -30.21
C GLU A 58 -22.19 -1.24 -30.83
N LYS A 59 -23.14 -0.72 -30.05
CA LYS A 59 -24.44 -0.26 -30.59
C LYS A 59 -24.27 0.92 -31.56
N GLU A 60 -23.52 1.93 -31.17
CA GLU A 60 -23.27 3.10 -32.03
C GLU A 60 -22.55 2.71 -33.32
N ARG A 61 -21.55 1.83 -33.22
CA ARG A 61 -20.87 1.24 -34.38
C ARG A 61 -21.85 0.57 -35.33
N ALA A 62 -22.75 -0.26 -34.80
CA ALA A 62 -23.74 -0.96 -35.62
C ALA A 62 -24.74 0.00 -36.28
N LEU A 63 -25.11 1.10 -35.62
CA LEU A 63 -25.98 2.14 -36.20
C LEU A 63 -25.28 2.89 -37.33
N VAL A 64 -24.01 3.24 -37.15
CA VAL A 64 -23.19 3.88 -38.20
C VAL A 64 -23.05 2.94 -39.40
N GLU A 65 -22.72 1.68 -39.15
CA GLU A 65 -22.59 0.66 -40.19
C GLU A 65 -23.90 0.50 -41.00
N LEU A 66 -25.04 0.42 -40.30
CA LEU A 66 -26.36 0.33 -40.93
C LEU A 66 -26.64 1.58 -41.79
N THR A 67 -26.24 2.76 -41.33
CA THR A 67 -26.41 4.02 -42.06
C THR A 67 -25.60 4.01 -43.35
N ILE A 68 -24.32 3.62 -43.29
CA ILE A 68 -23.45 3.49 -44.48
C ILE A 68 -24.04 2.50 -45.49
N ARG A 69 -24.50 1.33 -45.03
CA ARG A 69 -25.11 0.31 -45.90
C ARG A 69 -26.40 0.79 -46.57
N ARG A 70 -27.19 1.65 -45.90
CA ARG A 70 -28.45 2.20 -46.45
C ARG A 70 -28.23 3.34 -47.44
N SER A 71 -27.23 4.17 -47.19
CA SER A 71 -26.81 5.29 -48.04
C SER A 71 -26.33 4.86 -49.44
N GLY A 72 -25.82 3.64 -49.56
CA GLY A 72 -25.32 3.08 -50.81
C GLY A 72 -23.88 3.51 -51.14
N PRO A 73 -23.23 2.83 -52.11
CA PRO A 73 -21.80 3.03 -52.42
C PRO A 73 -21.48 4.42 -52.99
N GLU A 74 -22.42 4.98 -53.76
CA GLU A 74 -22.26 6.22 -54.51
C GLU A 74 -22.01 7.44 -53.60
N GLN A 75 -22.65 7.48 -52.43
CA GLN A 75 -22.52 8.58 -51.48
C GLN A 75 -21.10 8.72 -50.91
N TYR A 76 -20.33 7.63 -50.89
CA TYR A 76 -18.98 7.58 -50.36
C TYR A 76 -17.91 7.41 -51.46
N GLY A 77 -18.30 7.58 -52.73
CA GLY A 77 -17.37 7.51 -53.87
C GLY A 77 -16.74 6.14 -54.08
N VAL A 78 -17.38 5.06 -53.63
CA VAL A 78 -16.87 3.69 -53.75
C VAL A 78 -17.71 2.88 -54.72
N GLU A 79 -17.07 2.05 -55.55
CA GLU A 79 -17.75 1.22 -56.55
C GLU A 79 -18.57 0.09 -55.90
N LYS A 80 -18.08 -0.46 -54.78
CA LYS A 80 -18.74 -1.54 -54.05
C LYS A 80 -18.47 -1.44 -52.54
N LEU A 81 -19.55 -1.54 -51.75
CA LEU A 81 -19.47 -1.69 -50.29
C LEU A 81 -19.08 -3.13 -49.94
N THR A 82 -17.77 -3.37 -49.85
CA THR A 82 -17.23 -4.59 -49.24
C THR A 82 -17.19 -4.44 -47.72
N GLU A 83 -17.12 -5.55 -46.99
CA GLU A 83 -17.03 -5.53 -45.52
C GLU A 83 -15.83 -4.69 -45.02
N ALA A 84 -14.69 -4.81 -45.69
CA ALA A 84 -13.49 -4.03 -45.36
C ALA A 84 -13.69 -2.53 -45.60
N VAL A 85 -14.35 -2.15 -46.71
CA VAL A 85 -14.66 -0.75 -47.03
C VAL A 85 -15.65 -0.17 -46.02
N VAL A 86 -16.68 -0.93 -45.63
CA VAL A 86 -17.64 -0.51 -44.61
C VAL A 86 -16.93 -0.26 -43.28
N GLN A 87 -16.05 -1.16 -42.84
CA GLN A 87 -15.29 -0.98 -41.60
C GLN A 87 -14.37 0.24 -41.63
N ALA A 88 -13.72 0.51 -42.78
CA ALA A 88 -12.93 1.72 -42.95
C ALA A 88 -13.80 2.98 -42.85
N LEU A 89 -14.94 3.01 -43.56
CA LEU A 89 -15.87 4.13 -43.54
C LEU A 89 -16.48 4.38 -42.16
N VAL A 90 -16.80 3.33 -41.39
CA VAL A 90 -17.28 3.44 -40.00
C VAL A 90 -16.24 4.15 -39.13
N ASN A 91 -14.96 3.82 -39.30
CA ASN A 91 -13.87 4.44 -38.54
C ASN A 91 -13.61 5.90 -38.93
N GLU A 92 -14.12 6.38 -40.07
CA GLU A 92 -14.02 7.77 -40.52
C GLU A 92 -15.22 8.62 -40.09
N GLN A 93 -16.29 8.01 -39.56
CA GLN A 93 -17.47 8.77 -39.15
C GLN A 93 -17.26 9.46 -37.80
N ASP A 94 -17.52 10.76 -37.76
CA ASP A 94 -17.48 11.58 -36.54
C ASP A 94 -18.29 10.97 -35.39
N ARG A 95 -19.50 10.46 -35.69
CA ARG A 95 -20.36 9.81 -34.69
C ARG A 95 -19.69 8.62 -34.00
N TYR A 96 -18.90 7.84 -34.73
CA TYR A 96 -18.17 6.71 -34.13
C TYR A 96 -16.98 7.21 -33.31
N HIS A 97 -16.31 8.28 -33.75
CA HIS A 97 -15.27 8.94 -32.98
C HIS A 97 -15.80 9.52 -31.66
N ASP A 98 -16.94 10.20 -31.68
CA ASP A 98 -17.60 10.72 -30.48
C ASP A 98 -17.90 9.60 -29.48
N ALA A 99 -18.48 8.49 -29.96
CA ALA A 99 -18.75 7.32 -29.12
C ALA A 99 -17.47 6.68 -28.56
N LEU A 100 -16.37 6.70 -29.33
CA LEU A 100 -15.07 6.19 -28.89
C LEU A 100 -14.44 7.09 -27.81
N GLU A 101 -14.62 8.41 -27.94
CA GLU A 101 -14.19 9.39 -26.94
C GLU A 101 -14.98 9.21 -25.64
N GLU A 102 -16.31 9.12 -25.71
CA GLU A 102 -17.18 8.84 -24.56
C GLU A 102 -16.78 7.54 -23.85
N TYR A 103 -16.56 6.46 -24.61
CA TYR A 103 -16.06 5.19 -24.06
C TYR A 103 -14.73 5.36 -23.33
N SER A 104 -13.80 6.11 -23.93
CA SER A 104 -12.47 6.33 -23.38
C SER A 104 -12.53 7.13 -22.09
N ASP A 105 -13.37 8.16 -22.05
CA ASP A 105 -13.48 9.07 -20.90
C ASP A 105 -14.22 8.42 -19.72
N ALA A 106 -15.25 7.61 -19.99
CA ALA A 106 -15.90 6.79 -18.97
C ALA A 106 -14.90 5.86 -18.27
N ILE A 107 -14.03 5.21 -19.05
CA ILE A 107 -13.00 4.30 -18.52
C ILE A 107 -11.92 5.07 -17.75
N LYS A 108 -11.43 6.20 -18.29
CA LYS A 108 -10.40 7.02 -17.62
C LYS A 108 -10.90 7.45 -16.24
N THR A 109 -12.13 7.95 -16.15
CA THR A 109 -12.73 8.42 -14.90
C THR A 109 -12.83 7.28 -13.89
N ALA A 110 -13.39 6.12 -14.29
CA ALA A 110 -13.51 4.98 -13.39
C ALA A 110 -12.15 4.43 -12.92
N ILE A 111 -11.15 4.39 -13.81
CA ILE A 111 -9.79 3.95 -13.46
C ILE A 111 -9.13 4.94 -12.51
N TYR A 112 -9.35 6.25 -12.69
CA TYR A 112 -8.81 7.28 -11.81
C TYR A 112 -9.27 7.06 -10.38
N ASP A 113 -10.58 6.92 -10.16
CA ASP A 113 -11.16 6.69 -8.83
C ASP A 113 -10.62 5.40 -8.18
N TYR A 114 -10.57 4.31 -8.97
CA TYR A 114 -9.99 3.06 -8.51
C TYR A 114 -8.51 3.22 -8.12
N SER A 115 -7.73 3.97 -8.90
CA SER A 115 -6.31 4.20 -8.63
C SER A 115 -6.09 4.98 -7.33
N GLU A 116 -6.93 5.95 -7.03
CA GLU A 116 -6.90 6.70 -5.77
C GLU A 116 -7.23 5.79 -4.58
N ALA A 117 -8.24 4.92 -4.72
CA ALA A 117 -8.58 3.94 -3.69
C ALA A 117 -7.43 2.95 -3.43
N VAL A 118 -6.71 2.52 -4.48
CA VAL A 118 -5.51 1.67 -4.36
C VAL A 118 -4.41 2.39 -3.57
N LYS A 119 -4.14 3.67 -3.87
CA LYS A 119 -3.15 4.47 -3.13
C LYS A 119 -3.51 4.55 -1.66
N GLN A 120 -4.75 4.91 -1.34
CA GLN A 120 -5.22 5.03 0.05
C GLN A 120 -5.11 3.69 0.80
N HIS A 121 -5.63 2.60 0.23
CA HIS A 121 -5.53 1.28 0.84
C HIS A 121 -4.06 0.89 1.09
N THR A 122 -3.17 1.17 0.15
CA THR A 122 -1.74 0.85 0.28
C THR A 122 -1.11 1.67 1.41
N ALA A 123 -1.40 2.97 1.49
CA ALA A 123 -0.90 3.84 2.56
C ALA A 123 -1.31 3.34 3.95
N TYR A 124 -2.60 3.01 4.15
CA TYR A 124 -3.08 2.49 5.44
C TYR A 124 -2.55 1.10 5.76
N LYS A 125 -2.35 0.25 4.75
CA LYS A 125 -1.69 -1.04 4.95
C LYS A 125 -0.25 -0.86 5.41
N SER A 126 0.50 0.04 4.79
CA SER A 126 1.88 0.37 5.20
C SER A 126 1.92 1.02 6.58
N ALA A 127 0.95 1.86 6.93
CA ALA A 127 0.82 2.40 8.28
C ALA A 127 0.63 1.28 9.32
N MET A 128 -0.22 0.29 9.04
CA MET A 128 -0.39 -0.88 9.90
C MET A 128 0.90 -1.69 10.10
N GLU A 129 1.72 -1.80 9.07
CA GLU A 129 3.05 -2.41 9.16
C GLU A 129 3.98 -1.55 10.03
N ALA A 130 4.01 -0.24 9.83
CA ALA A 130 4.76 0.69 10.65
C ALA A 130 4.36 0.62 12.13
N PHE A 131 3.07 0.47 12.45
CA PHE A 131 2.62 0.26 13.83
C PHE A 131 3.13 -1.06 14.41
N ARG A 132 3.26 -2.12 13.62
CA ARG A 132 3.87 -3.38 14.11
C ARG A 132 5.35 -3.18 14.43
N ASP A 133 6.06 -2.43 13.59
CA ASP A 133 7.47 -2.12 13.81
C ASP A 133 7.67 -1.20 15.02
N ARG A 134 6.78 -0.22 15.19
CA ARG A 134 6.71 0.67 16.35
C ARG A 134 6.64 -0.11 17.67
N ARG A 135 5.88 -1.21 17.72
CA ARG A 135 5.84 -2.09 18.91
C ARG A 135 7.23 -2.63 19.26
N TYR A 136 8.00 -3.11 18.28
CA TYR A 136 9.35 -3.62 18.54
C TYR A 136 10.32 -2.51 18.97
N ALA A 137 10.15 -1.30 18.43
CA ALA A 137 10.89 -0.13 18.85
C ALA A 137 10.58 0.24 20.31
N LEU A 138 9.29 0.30 20.69
CA LEU A 138 8.85 0.54 22.08
C LEU A 138 9.44 -0.50 23.05
N GLU A 139 9.37 -1.78 22.73
CA GLU A 139 9.97 -2.83 23.56
C GLU A 139 11.48 -2.65 23.74
N SER A 140 12.17 -2.19 22.68
CA SER A 140 13.61 -1.93 22.71
C SER A 140 13.95 -0.70 23.55
N LEU A 141 13.16 0.37 23.44
CA LEU A 141 13.29 1.58 24.25
C LEU A 141 13.06 1.29 25.73
N ILE A 142 12.04 0.51 26.07
CA ILE A 142 11.77 0.09 27.46
C ILE A 142 12.94 -0.73 28.01
N LYS A 143 13.50 -1.67 27.24
CA LYS A 143 14.69 -2.43 27.65
C LYS A 143 15.89 -1.51 27.87
N LEU A 144 16.06 -0.51 27.01
CA LEU A 144 17.14 0.47 27.12
C LEU A 144 16.98 1.31 28.40
N GLN A 145 15.77 1.78 28.70
CA GLN A 145 15.41 2.50 29.93
C GLN A 145 15.70 1.64 31.18
N LEU A 146 15.20 0.40 31.20
CA LEU A 146 15.40 -0.54 32.32
C LEU A 146 16.87 -0.92 32.53
N SER A 147 17.68 -0.92 31.46
CA SER A 147 19.11 -1.18 31.57
C SER A 147 19.90 -0.03 32.21
N GLY A 148 19.26 1.11 32.47
CA GLY A 148 19.90 2.30 33.00
C GLY A 148 20.81 2.98 31.98
N PHE A 149 20.65 2.71 30.68
CA PHE A 149 21.48 3.29 29.62
C PHE A 149 21.41 4.83 29.62
N TYR A 150 20.24 5.38 29.89
CA TYR A 150 20.01 6.82 30.02
C TYR A 150 20.23 7.35 31.44
N GLY A 151 20.48 6.47 32.42
CA GLY A 151 20.94 6.89 33.73
C GLY A 151 22.35 7.45 33.60
N GLU A 152 22.60 8.65 34.13
CA GLU A 152 23.96 9.18 34.21
C GLU A 152 24.87 8.16 34.90
N VAL A 153 25.76 7.53 34.13
CA VAL A 153 26.98 7.00 34.71
C VAL A 153 27.75 8.23 35.17
N ARG A 154 27.78 8.46 36.49
CA ARG A 154 28.71 9.40 37.13
C ARG A 154 30.14 8.88 36.87
N VAL A 155 30.64 9.06 35.65
CA VAL A 155 32.06 8.92 35.34
C VAL A 155 32.68 10.20 35.86
N SER A 156 33.49 10.10 36.91
CA SER A 156 34.26 11.25 37.39
C SER A 156 35.20 11.70 36.28
N GLY A 157 34.83 12.76 35.55
CA GLY A 157 35.74 13.55 34.73
C GLY A 157 36.27 12.94 33.42
N GLY A 158 35.61 11.93 32.82
CA GLY A 158 36.06 11.31 31.56
C GLY A 158 35.29 11.74 30.31
N ASP A 159 36.04 11.97 29.23
CA ASP A 159 35.58 12.44 27.91
C ASP A 159 34.52 11.51 27.27
N ALA A 160 33.69 12.02 26.36
CA ALA A 160 32.54 11.27 25.80
C ALA A 160 32.92 9.96 25.08
N THR A 161 34.16 9.85 24.62
CA THR A 161 34.77 8.64 24.03
C THR A 161 34.99 7.53 25.07
N GLU A 162 35.50 7.85 26.26
CA GLU A 162 35.70 6.88 27.35
C GLU A 162 34.37 6.32 27.84
N ARG A 163 33.32 7.15 27.86
CA ARG A 163 31.96 6.72 28.20
C ARG A 163 31.46 5.62 27.25
N ARG A 164 31.62 5.83 25.94
CA ARG A 164 31.20 4.85 24.90
C ARG A 164 31.99 3.55 24.99
N GLU A 165 33.27 3.60 25.32
CA GLU A 165 34.08 2.40 25.51
C GLU A 165 33.66 1.62 26.75
N PHE A 166 33.40 2.30 27.86
CA PHE A 166 32.94 1.67 29.10
C PHE A 166 31.58 0.98 28.93
N THR A 167 30.61 1.63 28.25
CA THR A 167 29.32 0.99 27.94
C THR A 167 29.48 -0.21 27.02
N ARG A 168 30.32 -0.10 25.97
CA ARG A 168 30.62 -1.22 25.06
C ARG A 168 31.27 -2.40 25.79
N GLU A 169 32.15 -2.14 26.74
CA GLU A 169 32.83 -3.18 27.50
C GLU A 169 31.87 -3.89 28.49
N ALA A 170 30.98 -3.13 29.13
CA ALA A 170 29.92 -3.67 29.98
C ALA A 170 28.96 -4.58 29.19
N VAL A 171 28.50 -4.13 28.01
CA VAL A 171 27.64 -4.93 27.10
C VAL A 171 28.36 -6.19 26.60
N ARG A 172 29.65 -6.09 26.25
CA ARG A 172 30.45 -7.28 25.87
C ARG A 172 30.57 -8.29 27.01
N LYS A 173 30.69 -7.85 28.26
CA LYS A 173 30.76 -8.73 29.44
C LYS A 173 29.44 -9.47 29.69
N THR A 174 28.29 -8.82 29.53
CA THR A 174 26.97 -9.46 29.64
C THR A 174 26.74 -10.48 28.52
N ILE A 175 27.02 -10.13 27.26
CA ILE A 175 26.89 -11.06 26.12
C ILE A 175 27.78 -12.31 26.30
N LYS A 176 29.02 -12.14 26.79
CA LYS A 176 29.92 -13.28 27.10
C LYS A 176 29.39 -14.15 28.24
N LYS A 177 28.81 -13.56 29.28
CA LYS A 177 28.18 -14.31 30.40
C LYS A 177 26.99 -15.13 29.92
N ASP A 178 26.14 -14.57 29.07
CA ASP A 178 24.97 -15.29 28.55
C ASP A 178 25.38 -16.43 27.62
N LYS A 179 26.31 -16.20 26.67
CA LYS A 179 26.85 -17.29 25.84
C LYS A 179 27.46 -18.43 26.67
N ARG A 180 28.18 -18.11 27.76
CA ARG A 180 28.74 -19.12 28.68
C ARG A 180 27.65 -19.92 29.41
N LYS A 181 26.53 -19.29 29.80
CA LYS A 181 25.38 -20.00 30.41
C LYS A 181 24.69 -20.93 29.41
N THR A 182 24.54 -20.52 28.15
CA THR A 182 23.94 -21.35 27.09
C THR A 182 24.81 -22.56 26.76
N ILE A 183 26.14 -22.39 26.73
CA ILE A 183 27.10 -23.47 26.51
C ILE A 183 27.07 -24.48 27.68
N LYS A 184 27.09 -23.99 28.94
CA LYS A 184 27.00 -24.87 30.12
C LYS A 184 25.69 -25.68 30.19
N ARG A 185 24.57 -25.11 29.75
CA ARG A 185 23.27 -25.81 29.66
C ARG A 185 23.24 -26.90 28.58
N ARG A 186 24.02 -26.73 27.50
CA ARG A 186 24.15 -27.74 26.43
C ARG A 186 25.05 -28.90 26.84
N THR A 187 26.18 -28.62 27.48
CA THR A 187 27.09 -29.66 27.98
C THR A 187 26.47 -30.48 29.11
N SER A 188 25.69 -29.86 30.01
CA SER A 188 24.98 -30.60 31.07
C SER A 188 23.82 -31.48 30.56
N LYS A 189 23.25 -31.18 29.37
CA LYS A 189 22.23 -32.02 28.73
C LYS A 189 22.84 -33.22 28.00
N ASN A 190 24.03 -33.08 27.43
CA ASN A 190 24.74 -34.17 26.76
C ASN A 190 25.39 -35.15 27.74
N ALA A 191 25.72 -34.73 28.96
CA ALA A 191 26.27 -35.60 30.00
C ALA A 191 25.22 -36.46 30.75
N LYS A 192 23.92 -36.31 30.43
CA LYS A 192 22.80 -37.07 31.01
C LYS A 192 22.16 -38.08 30.04
N LYS A 193 22.76 -38.25 28.85
CA LYS A 193 22.46 -39.34 27.91
C LYS A 193 23.62 -40.32 27.95
#